data_AF-A0A7C4UFG2-F1
#
_entry.id   AF-A0A7C4UFG2-F1
#
_cell.length_a   1.000
_cell.length_b   1.000
_cell.length_c   1.000
_cell.angle_alpha   90.00
_cell.angle_beta   90.00
_cell.angle_gamma   90.00
#
_symmetry.space_group_name_H-M   'P 1'
#
loop_
_entity.id
_entity.type
_entity.pdbx_description
1 polymer ?
#
loop_
_entity_poly.entity_id
_entity_poly.type
_entity_poly.pdbx_seq_one_letter_code
_entity_poly.pdbx_strand_id
1 'polypeptide(L)'
;MKTLNANLKVEAFEDRCLMSNSGAMAQFDGNVLRIDGTDLNDRIVVQQVASDKVVIQVSNSQGRDSWTATGRIDAIAVNGFGGNDTIDISRTGIAGILAGGLGNDALFGGANDDTLYGQDGFDRLYGNGGSDWLEAGSARETAVGGSGLDWNAHIWAVKGTKFTDVKQTGTGSCVLMSTLASVTAKGVSLADRIEYLGNFTYGVTLYDPFKGQWVQVAVKFDGYQTFNSQGNLMDPAPAAEFESWVMLFQRAYLQYFEGIDPANANQLAQFGGEGNGERAALAVLGPVQAQTFGYGNFNNPAAVQSLLLQGAIMTAGAIDQQNGGHMYGVMAVFKSGGQVYVALYNPWGQDVTHNGMPMLKAGANDGLFVMKWTDFVNYFSILTVAK
;
A
#
# COMPACT_ATOMS: atom_id res chain seq x y z
N MET A 1 -43.42 1.55 -53.89
CA MET A 1 -42.57 1.17 -52.74
C MET A 1 -41.50 2.24 -52.58
N LYS A 2 -41.65 3.13 -51.58
CA LYS A 2 -40.58 4.03 -51.12
C LYS A 2 -40.23 3.55 -49.71
N THR A 3 -39.06 2.96 -49.58
CA THR A 3 -38.50 2.50 -48.30
C THR A 3 -38.12 3.73 -47.48
N LEU A 4 -38.81 3.97 -46.38
CA LEU A 4 -38.42 4.96 -45.37
C LEU A 4 -37.31 4.34 -44.51
N ASN A 5 -36.07 4.77 -44.73
CA ASN A 5 -34.98 4.57 -43.79
C ASN A 5 -35.16 5.57 -42.63
N ALA A 6 -35.79 5.12 -41.55
CA ALA A 6 -35.76 5.83 -40.28
C ALA A 6 -34.37 5.62 -39.66
N ASN A 7 -33.45 6.54 -39.90
CA ASN A 7 -32.23 6.67 -39.11
C ASN A 7 -32.62 7.23 -37.75
N LEU A 8 -32.85 6.34 -36.78
CA LEU A 8 -32.96 6.70 -35.37
C LEU A 8 -31.58 7.18 -34.91
N LYS A 9 -31.35 8.50 -34.95
CA LYS A 9 -30.22 9.10 -34.22
C LYS A 9 -30.57 9.03 -32.74
N VAL A 10 -29.89 8.16 -32.02
CA VAL A 10 -29.90 8.17 -30.55
C VAL A 10 -29.07 9.38 -30.14
N GLU A 11 -29.74 10.45 -29.72
CA GLU A 11 -29.10 11.65 -29.18
C GLU A 11 -28.61 11.36 -27.76
N ALA A 12 -27.49 11.98 -27.37
CA ALA A 12 -26.98 11.93 -26.00
C ALA A 12 -28.05 12.49 -25.05
N PHE A 13 -28.22 11.84 -23.89
CA PHE A 13 -29.21 12.18 -22.88
C PHE A 13 -29.15 13.68 -22.54
N GLU A 14 -30.17 14.44 -22.93
CA GLU A 14 -30.59 15.63 -22.19
C GLU A 14 -31.22 15.15 -20.87
N ASP A 15 -31.00 15.89 -19.77
CA ASP A 15 -31.56 15.63 -18.43
C ASP A 15 -33.07 15.34 -18.48
N ARG A 16 -33.43 14.07 -18.62
CA ARG A 16 -34.82 13.60 -18.63
C ARG A 16 -34.90 12.35 -17.78
N CYS A 17 -35.49 12.54 -16.60
CA CYS A 17 -35.99 11.48 -15.75
C CYS A 17 -37.10 10.73 -16.53
N LEU A 18 -36.73 9.67 -17.24
CA LEU A 18 -37.68 8.73 -17.84
C LEU A 18 -38.33 7.95 -16.70
N MET A 19 -39.62 7.61 -16.85
CA MET A 19 -40.33 6.83 -15.82
C MET A 19 -39.55 5.55 -15.53
N SER A 20 -38.98 5.49 -14.33
CA SER A 20 -38.32 4.31 -13.80
C SER A 20 -39.39 3.41 -13.18
N ASN A 21 -39.39 2.14 -13.57
CA ASN A 21 -40.24 1.12 -12.95
C ASN A 21 -39.65 0.63 -11.61
N SER A 22 -38.33 0.68 -11.46
CA SER A 22 -37.65 0.24 -10.24
C SER A 22 -37.51 1.34 -9.18
N GLY A 23 -37.60 2.61 -9.57
CA GLY A 23 -37.23 3.78 -8.77
C GLY A 23 -35.78 4.23 -8.94
N ALA A 24 -34.93 3.43 -9.61
CA ALA A 24 -33.53 3.72 -9.85
C ALA A 24 -33.30 4.76 -10.98
N MET A 25 -32.11 5.34 -11.00
CA MET A 25 -31.72 6.33 -12.00
C MET A 25 -30.36 6.02 -12.63
N ALA A 26 -30.19 6.44 -13.88
CA ALA A 26 -28.90 6.43 -14.56
C ALA A 26 -28.72 7.74 -15.33
N GLN A 27 -27.56 8.39 -15.16
CA GLN A 27 -27.28 9.71 -15.73
C GLN A 27 -25.78 9.91 -15.99
N PHE A 28 -25.44 10.93 -16.78
CA PHE A 28 -24.05 11.36 -16.95
C PHE A 28 -23.73 12.55 -16.05
N ASP A 29 -22.56 12.54 -15.43
CA ASP A 29 -21.89 13.73 -14.90
C ASP A 29 -20.55 13.88 -15.62
N GLY A 30 -20.52 14.75 -16.64
CA GLY A 30 -19.41 14.77 -17.61
C GLY A 30 -19.27 13.43 -18.33
N ASN A 31 -18.09 12.80 -18.24
CA ASN A 31 -17.83 11.46 -18.81
C ASN A 31 -17.99 10.33 -17.78
N VAL A 32 -18.55 10.62 -16.61
CA VAL A 32 -18.84 9.61 -15.58
C VAL A 32 -20.29 9.15 -15.73
N LEU A 33 -20.49 7.85 -15.91
CA LEU A 33 -21.81 7.24 -15.89
C LEU A 33 -22.21 6.97 -14.43
N ARG A 34 -23.17 7.74 -13.90
CA ARG A 34 -23.72 7.55 -12.55
C ARG A 34 -24.98 6.70 -12.59
N ILE A 35 -25.06 5.75 -11.66
CA ILE A 35 -26.20 4.86 -11.47
C ILE A 35 -26.54 4.87 -9.99
N ASP A 36 -27.77 5.28 -9.69
CA ASP A 36 -28.29 5.33 -8.33
C ASP A 36 -29.41 4.27 -8.21
N GLY A 37 -29.23 3.33 -7.29
CA GLY A 37 -30.21 2.33 -6.88
C GLY A 37 -31.32 2.94 -6.03
N THR A 38 -31.82 2.18 -5.06
CA THR A 38 -32.96 2.49 -4.22
C THR A 38 -32.76 1.96 -2.80
N ASP A 39 -33.71 2.19 -1.89
CA ASP A 39 -33.68 1.57 -0.56
C ASP A 39 -34.17 0.10 -0.56
N LEU A 40 -34.22 -0.54 -1.73
CA LEU A 40 -34.65 -1.94 -1.90
C LEU A 40 -33.47 -2.76 -2.41
N ASN A 41 -33.52 -4.08 -2.20
CA ASN A 41 -32.57 -5.00 -2.81
C ASN A 41 -32.55 -4.85 -4.34
N ASP A 42 -31.52 -4.20 -4.85
CA ASP A 42 -31.29 -3.90 -6.24
C ASP A 42 -30.30 -4.88 -6.86
N ARG A 43 -30.60 -5.31 -8.08
CA ARG A 43 -29.65 -5.99 -8.94
C ARG A 43 -29.26 -5.06 -10.08
N ILE A 44 -28.08 -4.45 -9.95
CA ILE A 44 -27.50 -3.50 -10.89
C ILE A 44 -26.44 -4.24 -11.72
N VAL A 45 -26.65 -4.32 -13.02
CA VAL A 45 -25.70 -4.94 -13.97
C VAL A 45 -25.34 -3.94 -15.04
N VAL A 46 -24.04 -3.72 -15.21
CA VAL A 46 -23.47 -2.85 -16.23
C VAL A 46 -22.64 -3.69 -17.19
N GLN A 47 -22.93 -3.58 -18.48
CA GLN A 47 -22.25 -4.32 -19.53
C GLN A 47 -21.76 -3.39 -20.62
N GLN A 48 -20.46 -3.38 -20.88
CA GLN A 48 -19.89 -2.69 -22.02
C GLN A 48 -20.07 -3.59 -23.26
N VAL A 49 -20.89 -3.14 -24.20
CA VAL A 49 -21.23 -3.88 -25.43
C VAL A 49 -20.47 -3.37 -26.65
N ALA A 50 -19.90 -2.17 -26.57
CA ALA A 50 -18.92 -1.62 -27.50
C ALA A 50 -18.03 -0.61 -26.75
N SER A 51 -16.94 -0.15 -27.38
CA SER A 51 -15.98 0.79 -26.76
C SER A 51 -16.64 2.06 -26.21
N ASP A 52 -17.69 2.56 -26.87
CA ASP A 52 -18.44 3.76 -26.55
C ASP A 52 -19.90 3.44 -26.18
N LYS A 53 -20.22 2.19 -25.79
CA LYS A 53 -21.59 1.78 -25.53
C LYS A 53 -21.70 0.84 -24.35
N VAL A 54 -22.50 1.25 -23.37
CA VAL A 54 -22.78 0.51 -22.15
C VAL A 54 -24.28 0.29 -22.01
N VAL A 55 -24.68 -0.92 -21.63
CA VAL A 55 -26.04 -1.27 -21.27
C VAL A 55 -26.13 -1.42 -19.76
N ILE A 56 -27.12 -0.78 -19.17
CA ILE A 56 -27.37 -0.75 -17.73
C ILE A 56 -28.71 -1.46 -17.51
N GLN A 57 -28.75 -2.36 -16.54
CA GLN A 57 -29.95 -3.06 -16.13
C GLN A 57 -30.06 -2.95 -14.62
N VAL A 58 -31.17 -2.39 -14.14
CA VAL A 58 -31.49 -2.34 -12.71
C VAL A 58 -32.81 -3.06 -12.49
N SER A 59 -32.88 -3.91 -11.47
CA SER A 59 -34.13 -4.59 -11.11
C SER A 59 -34.22 -4.81 -9.61
N ASN A 60 -35.41 -4.60 -9.06
CA ASN A 60 -35.77 -4.88 -7.68
C ASN A 60 -37.19 -5.44 -7.60
N SER A 61 -37.78 -5.45 -6.41
CA SER A 61 -39.14 -5.94 -6.19
C SER A 61 -40.25 -5.09 -6.86
N GLN A 62 -39.97 -3.84 -7.22
CA GLN A 62 -40.95 -2.92 -7.83
C GLN A 62 -40.94 -2.99 -9.35
N GLY A 63 -39.80 -3.28 -9.96
CA GLY A 63 -39.72 -3.37 -11.40
C GLY A 63 -38.32 -3.58 -11.95
N ARG A 64 -38.21 -3.38 -13.27
CA ARG A 64 -36.96 -3.45 -14.01
C ARG A 64 -36.86 -2.27 -14.96
N ASP A 65 -35.67 -1.69 -15.00
CA ASP A 65 -35.28 -0.66 -15.96
C ASP A 65 -34.08 -1.10 -16.79
N SER A 66 -33.98 -0.54 -17.98
CA SER A 66 -32.83 -0.72 -18.85
C SER A 66 -32.51 0.56 -19.59
N TRP A 67 -31.25 1.00 -19.47
CA TRP A 67 -30.72 2.16 -20.17
C TRP A 67 -29.56 1.76 -21.06
N THR A 68 -29.32 2.56 -22.10
CA THR A 68 -28.14 2.42 -22.96
C THR A 68 -27.43 3.76 -22.97
N ALA A 69 -26.22 3.79 -22.44
CA ALA A 69 -25.32 4.92 -22.49
C ALA A 69 -24.44 4.80 -23.74
N THR A 70 -24.32 5.88 -24.51
CA THR A 70 -23.46 5.97 -25.69
C THR A 70 -22.54 7.16 -25.60
N GLY A 71 -21.31 7.02 -26.08
CA GLY A 71 -20.27 8.04 -26.02
C GLY A 71 -19.08 7.59 -25.18
N ARG A 72 -18.15 8.53 -24.96
CA ARG A 72 -16.99 8.29 -24.10
C ARG A 72 -17.43 8.19 -22.65
N ILE A 73 -17.08 7.10 -21.99
CA ILE A 73 -17.32 6.85 -20.57
C ILE A 73 -15.95 6.62 -19.93
N ASP A 74 -15.52 7.55 -19.10
CA ASP A 74 -14.22 7.48 -18.42
C ASP A 74 -14.31 6.68 -17.11
N ALA A 75 -15.48 6.70 -16.44
CA ALA A 75 -15.72 5.95 -15.21
C ALA A 75 -17.21 5.60 -15.05
N ILE A 76 -17.48 4.57 -14.24
CA ILE A 76 -18.82 4.18 -13.79
C ILE A 76 -18.89 4.41 -12.29
N ALA A 77 -19.90 5.12 -11.81
CA ALA A 77 -20.17 5.27 -10.39
C ALA A 77 -21.54 4.67 -10.07
N VAL A 78 -21.60 3.76 -9.10
CA VAL A 78 -22.83 3.09 -8.68
C VAL A 78 -23.03 3.27 -7.18
N ASN A 79 -24.22 3.71 -6.78
CA ASN A 79 -24.66 3.70 -5.37
C ASN A 79 -25.85 2.74 -5.24
N GLY A 80 -25.75 1.72 -4.38
CA GLY A 80 -26.86 0.82 -4.06
C GLY A 80 -27.91 1.48 -3.15
N PHE A 81 -27.45 2.29 -2.20
CA PHE A 81 -28.22 2.93 -1.11
C PHE A 81 -28.62 1.97 0.01
N GLY A 82 -29.76 1.31 -0.07
CA GLY A 82 -30.25 0.48 1.02
C GLY A 82 -30.83 -0.82 0.52
N GLY A 83 -30.72 -1.88 1.30
CA GLY A 83 -31.08 -3.22 0.85
C GLY A 83 -29.86 -4.09 0.68
N ASN A 84 -30.07 -5.36 0.34
CA ASN A 84 -28.98 -6.28 0.04
C ASN A 84 -28.82 -6.32 -1.47
N ASP A 85 -27.86 -5.56 -1.96
CA ASP A 85 -27.70 -5.26 -3.36
C ASP A 85 -26.70 -6.19 -4.04
N THR A 86 -26.83 -6.31 -5.35
CA THR A 86 -25.82 -6.92 -6.21
C THR A 86 -25.47 -5.92 -7.29
N ILE A 87 -24.23 -5.43 -7.24
CA ILE A 87 -23.68 -4.47 -8.21
C ILE A 87 -22.58 -5.17 -9.00
N ASP A 88 -22.82 -5.34 -10.30
CA ASP A 88 -21.94 -6.09 -11.21
C ASP A 88 -21.54 -5.23 -12.41
N ILE A 89 -20.29 -4.75 -12.42
CA ILE A 89 -19.67 -4.09 -13.57
C ILE A 89 -18.58 -4.96 -14.23
N SER A 90 -18.50 -6.25 -13.88
CA SER A 90 -17.45 -7.19 -14.32
C SER A 90 -17.36 -7.40 -15.82
N ARG A 91 -18.39 -6.96 -16.56
CA ARG A 91 -18.45 -7.00 -18.03
C ARG A 91 -18.05 -5.66 -18.66
N THR A 92 -17.19 -4.89 -17.99
CA THR A 92 -16.70 -3.59 -18.46
C THR A 92 -15.17 -3.51 -18.33
N GLY A 93 -14.55 -2.76 -19.24
CA GLY A 93 -13.14 -2.35 -19.12
C GLY A 93 -12.98 -0.91 -18.63
N ILE A 94 -13.97 -0.40 -17.89
CA ILE A 94 -14.08 0.99 -17.43
C ILE A 94 -13.92 0.97 -15.92
N ALA A 95 -13.13 1.91 -15.37
CA ALA A 95 -12.95 2.05 -13.93
C ALA A 95 -14.28 2.32 -13.21
N GLY A 96 -14.47 1.65 -12.08
CA GLY A 96 -15.67 1.64 -11.28
C GLY A 96 -15.47 2.29 -9.91
N ILE A 97 -16.49 3.01 -9.45
CA ILE A 97 -16.64 3.46 -8.08
C ILE A 97 -17.95 2.88 -7.58
N LEU A 98 -17.90 1.82 -6.78
CA LEU A 98 -19.08 1.08 -6.34
C LEU A 98 -19.28 1.29 -4.85
N ALA A 99 -20.46 1.77 -4.45
CA ALA A 99 -20.89 1.82 -3.06
C ALA A 99 -22.10 0.89 -2.88
N GLY A 100 -21.97 -0.09 -1.99
CA GLY A 100 -23.06 -0.99 -1.58
C GLY A 100 -24.14 -0.20 -0.86
N GLY A 101 -23.85 0.28 0.34
CA GLY A 101 -24.80 1.07 1.11
C GLY A 101 -25.11 0.43 2.45
N LEU A 102 -26.38 0.48 2.83
CA LEU A 102 -26.90 -0.21 4.00
C LEU A 102 -27.38 -1.59 3.60
N GLY A 103 -26.78 -2.65 4.13
CA GLY A 103 -27.23 -4.03 3.91
C GLY A 103 -26.06 -4.96 3.59
N ASN A 104 -26.35 -6.20 3.18
CA ASN A 104 -25.30 -7.16 2.85
C ASN A 104 -25.15 -7.24 1.34
N ASP A 105 -24.17 -6.54 0.82
CA ASP A 105 -24.02 -6.31 -0.61
C ASP A 105 -22.99 -7.25 -1.24
N ALA A 106 -23.13 -7.42 -2.56
CA ALA A 106 -22.17 -8.10 -3.40
C ALA A 106 -21.72 -7.17 -4.52
N LEU A 107 -20.46 -6.73 -4.46
CA LEU A 107 -19.85 -5.80 -5.40
C LEU A 107 -18.82 -6.52 -6.26
N PHE A 108 -18.96 -6.39 -7.59
CA PHE A 108 -18.05 -6.96 -8.58
C PHE A 108 -17.52 -5.84 -9.49
N GLY A 109 -16.24 -5.52 -9.32
CA GLY A 109 -15.45 -4.64 -10.18
C GLY A 109 -15.27 -5.18 -11.60
N GLY A 110 -14.69 -4.36 -12.46
CA GLY A 110 -14.38 -4.60 -13.86
C GLY A 110 -12.98 -5.19 -14.08
N ALA A 111 -12.40 -4.84 -15.22
CA ALA A 111 -11.03 -5.23 -15.60
C ALA A 111 -10.03 -4.07 -15.50
N ASN A 112 -10.41 -2.97 -14.83
CA ASN A 112 -9.63 -1.75 -14.66
C ASN A 112 -9.57 -1.40 -13.17
N ASP A 113 -8.74 -0.45 -12.78
CA ASP A 113 -8.58 -0.07 -11.37
C ASP A 113 -9.92 0.45 -10.80
N ASP A 114 -10.48 -0.27 -9.84
CA ASP A 114 -11.78 0.03 -9.24
C ASP A 114 -11.65 0.47 -7.76
N THR A 115 -12.67 1.18 -7.29
CA THR A 115 -12.84 1.54 -5.87
C THR A 115 -14.16 0.97 -5.36
N LEU A 116 -14.10 0.05 -4.42
CA LEU A 116 -15.27 -0.66 -3.89
C LEU A 116 -15.46 -0.32 -2.39
N TYR A 117 -16.64 0.19 -2.05
CA TYR A 117 -17.09 0.47 -0.69
C TYR A 117 -18.26 -0.45 -0.34
N GLY A 118 -18.05 -1.42 0.55
CA GLY A 118 -19.14 -2.25 1.09
C GLY A 118 -20.09 -1.45 1.96
N GLN A 119 -19.52 -0.63 2.85
CA GLN A 119 -20.21 0.21 3.84
C GLN A 119 -20.85 -0.63 4.97
N ASP A 120 -22.14 -0.44 5.28
CA ASP A 120 -22.74 -0.98 6.50
C ASP A 120 -23.36 -2.36 6.23
N GLY A 121 -22.68 -3.43 6.65
CA GLY A 121 -23.25 -4.78 6.68
C GLY A 121 -22.20 -5.86 6.51
N PHE A 122 -22.60 -7.04 6.02
CA PHE A 122 -21.68 -8.15 5.72
C PHE A 122 -21.48 -8.28 4.21
N ASP A 123 -20.53 -7.51 3.70
CA ASP A 123 -20.34 -7.34 2.27
C ASP A 123 -19.34 -8.34 1.66
N ARG A 124 -19.49 -8.53 0.36
CA ARG A 124 -18.55 -9.29 -0.47
C ARG A 124 -18.07 -8.40 -1.61
N LEU A 125 -16.78 -8.11 -1.60
CA LEU A 125 -16.13 -7.26 -2.60
C LEU A 125 -15.18 -8.11 -3.44
N TYR A 126 -15.33 -8.01 -4.76
CA TYR A 126 -14.46 -8.65 -5.75
C TYR A 126 -13.97 -7.56 -6.71
N GLY A 127 -12.69 -7.19 -6.64
CA GLY A 127 -12.08 -6.21 -7.55
C GLY A 127 -12.01 -6.72 -8.99
N ASN A 128 -11.73 -8.02 -9.14
CA ASN A 128 -11.50 -8.75 -10.40
C ASN A 128 -10.16 -8.42 -11.04
N GLY A 129 -10.07 -7.42 -11.91
CA GLY A 129 -8.80 -7.10 -12.57
C GLY A 129 -8.53 -5.62 -12.54
N GLY A 130 -7.26 -5.25 -12.36
CA GLY A 130 -6.91 -3.87 -12.04
C GLY A 130 -6.14 -3.83 -10.73
N SER A 131 -5.62 -2.67 -10.36
CA SER A 131 -5.10 -2.43 -9.02
C SER A 131 -6.20 -1.75 -8.21
N ASP A 132 -6.95 -2.55 -7.48
CA ASP A 132 -8.20 -2.12 -6.87
C ASP A 132 -7.99 -1.59 -5.46
N TRP A 133 -8.90 -0.73 -5.02
CA TRP A 133 -8.99 -0.29 -3.63
C TRP A 133 -10.31 -0.73 -3.02
N LEU A 134 -10.25 -1.45 -1.90
CA LEU A 134 -11.38 -2.13 -1.28
C LEU A 134 -11.56 -1.69 0.18
N GLU A 135 -12.69 -1.06 0.47
CA GLU A 135 -13.17 -0.78 1.84
C GLU A 135 -14.44 -1.59 2.08
N ALA A 136 -14.28 -2.80 2.60
CA ALA A 136 -15.41 -3.70 2.79
C ALA A 136 -16.35 -3.26 3.94
N GLY A 137 -15.85 -2.49 4.91
CA GLY A 137 -16.59 -2.14 6.12
C GLY A 137 -15.87 -2.59 7.39
N SER A 138 -16.60 -2.56 8.52
CA SER A 138 -16.07 -2.81 9.87
C SER A 138 -16.50 -4.13 10.52
N ALA A 139 -17.39 -4.89 9.89
CA ALA A 139 -17.85 -6.21 10.26
C ALA A 139 -16.86 -7.32 9.84
N ARG A 140 -17.35 -8.53 9.57
CA ARG A 140 -16.53 -9.67 9.09
C ARG A 140 -16.81 -9.89 7.61
N GLU A 141 -16.22 -9.05 6.77
CA GLU A 141 -16.45 -9.06 5.34
C GLU A 141 -15.49 -9.98 4.59
N THR A 142 -15.75 -10.14 3.30
CA THR A 142 -14.85 -10.80 2.36
C THR A 142 -14.44 -9.81 1.28
N ALA A 143 -13.15 -9.52 1.18
CA ALA A 143 -12.57 -8.74 0.09
C ALA A 143 -11.55 -9.60 -0.66
N VAL A 144 -11.69 -9.66 -1.98
CA VAL A 144 -10.75 -10.32 -2.90
C VAL A 144 -10.40 -9.30 -3.98
N GLY A 145 -9.12 -8.96 -4.12
CA GLY A 145 -8.67 -7.99 -5.12
C GLY A 145 -8.74 -8.62 -6.51
N GLY A 146 -7.99 -9.70 -6.71
CA GLY A 146 -8.04 -10.47 -7.94
C GLY A 146 -6.70 -10.40 -8.66
N SER A 147 -6.68 -9.92 -9.89
CA SER A 147 -5.44 -9.75 -10.65
C SER A 147 -5.00 -8.29 -10.66
N GLY A 148 -3.78 -8.05 -10.18
CA GLY A 148 -3.20 -6.72 -10.11
C GLY A 148 -2.59 -6.51 -8.74
N LEU A 149 -2.37 -5.26 -8.34
CA LEU A 149 -1.87 -4.95 -7.01
C LEU A 149 -2.96 -4.22 -6.23
N ASP A 150 -3.67 -4.99 -5.42
CA ASP A 150 -4.86 -4.52 -4.73
C ASP A 150 -4.57 -4.06 -3.31
N TRP A 151 -5.44 -3.17 -2.82
CA TRP A 151 -5.32 -2.52 -1.52
C TRP A 151 -6.61 -2.67 -0.73
N ASN A 152 -6.46 -2.90 0.57
CA ASN A 152 -7.59 -2.95 1.47
C ASN A 152 -7.46 -1.86 2.54
N ALA A 153 -8.52 -1.09 2.75
CA ALA A 153 -8.53 0.03 3.70
C ALA A 153 -8.26 -0.40 5.16
N HIS A 154 -8.64 -1.63 5.52
CA HIS A 154 -8.57 -2.15 6.88
C HIS A 154 -7.58 -3.31 7.05
N ILE A 155 -6.94 -3.76 5.97
CA ILE A 155 -5.89 -4.78 5.99
C ILE A 155 -4.63 -4.18 5.37
N TRP A 156 -3.67 -3.81 6.21
CA TRP A 156 -2.38 -3.24 5.80
C TRP A 156 -1.18 -4.16 6.07
N ALA A 157 -1.34 -5.22 6.87
CA ALA A 157 -0.29 -6.17 7.21
C ALA A 157 -0.77 -7.62 7.09
N VAL A 158 -0.48 -8.25 5.95
CA VAL A 158 -0.97 -9.60 5.64
C VAL A 158 -0.11 -10.65 6.35
N LYS A 159 -0.72 -11.37 7.30
CA LYS A 159 -0.04 -12.30 8.22
C LYS A 159 0.94 -11.59 9.17
N GLY A 160 0.60 -10.35 9.56
CA GLY A 160 1.37 -9.52 10.48
C GLY A 160 2.61 -8.88 9.85
N THR A 161 3.24 -7.94 10.56
CA THR A 161 4.41 -7.21 10.05
C THR A 161 5.69 -8.03 10.20
N LYS A 162 6.40 -8.27 9.11
CA LYS A 162 7.65 -9.05 9.06
C LYS A 162 8.76 -8.26 8.40
N PHE A 163 9.99 -8.58 8.77
CA PHE A 163 11.15 -7.91 8.20
C PHE A 163 11.29 -8.15 6.70
N THR A 164 10.81 -9.30 6.21
CA THR A 164 10.79 -9.66 4.77
C THR A 164 9.83 -8.83 3.93
N ASP A 165 8.91 -8.11 4.58
CA ASP A 165 7.97 -7.24 3.87
C ASP A 165 8.66 -5.94 3.45
N VAL A 166 9.78 -5.61 4.11
CA VAL A 166 10.53 -4.37 3.87
C VAL A 166 11.37 -4.50 2.60
N LYS A 167 10.88 -3.89 1.52
CA LYS A 167 11.54 -3.84 0.20
C LYS A 167 11.60 -2.40 -0.32
N GLN A 168 12.65 -1.70 0.07
CA GLN A 168 12.96 -0.36 -0.41
C GLN A 168 13.22 -0.36 -1.92
N THR A 169 12.78 0.71 -2.57
CA THR A 169 12.93 0.96 -4.01
C THR A 169 13.72 2.27 -4.23
N GLY A 170 13.18 3.23 -4.98
CA GLY A 170 13.90 4.41 -5.44
C GLY A 170 14.11 5.53 -4.42
N THR A 171 13.33 5.59 -3.33
CA THR A 171 13.54 6.62 -2.29
C THR A 171 14.70 6.25 -1.37
N GLY A 172 15.54 7.24 -1.02
CA GLY A 172 16.71 7.09 -0.13
C GLY A 172 16.43 6.76 1.35
N SER A 173 15.35 6.06 1.67
CA SER A 173 14.90 5.83 3.06
C SER A 173 15.54 4.62 3.75
N CYS A 174 16.81 4.30 3.49
CA CYS A 174 17.41 3.04 3.96
C CYS A 174 17.60 2.97 5.48
N VAL A 175 17.73 4.10 6.17
CA VAL A 175 17.86 4.13 7.64
C VAL A 175 16.54 3.71 8.27
N LEU A 176 15.41 4.27 7.84
CA LEU A 176 14.09 3.86 8.31
C LEU A 176 13.79 2.41 7.93
N MET A 177 14.02 2.03 6.67
CA MET A 177 13.69 0.68 6.19
C MET A 177 14.47 -0.39 6.96
N SER A 178 15.79 -0.21 7.13
CA SER A 178 16.59 -1.12 7.95
C SER A 178 16.14 -1.16 9.42
N THR A 179 15.65 -0.04 9.95
CA THR A 179 15.05 0.03 11.29
C THR A 179 13.76 -0.79 11.36
N LEU A 180 12.79 -0.57 10.47
CA LEU A 180 11.53 -1.32 10.41
C LEU A 180 11.80 -2.83 10.30
N ALA A 181 12.73 -3.23 9.44
CA ALA A 181 13.14 -4.61 9.29
C ALA A 181 13.72 -5.18 10.60
N SER A 182 14.61 -4.45 11.25
CA SER A 182 15.24 -4.91 12.50
C SER A 182 14.24 -5.03 13.65
N VAL A 183 13.28 -4.10 13.74
CA VAL A 183 12.21 -4.10 14.75
C VAL A 183 11.28 -5.30 14.55
N THR A 184 10.79 -5.50 13.33
CA THR A 184 9.87 -6.60 13.01
C THR A 184 10.55 -7.97 13.04
N ALA A 185 11.86 -8.06 12.79
CA ALA A 185 12.64 -9.28 12.97
C ALA A 185 12.69 -9.76 14.44
N LYS A 186 12.45 -8.87 15.41
CA LYS A 186 12.30 -9.23 16.83
C LYS A 186 10.86 -9.56 17.23
N GLY A 187 9.92 -9.59 16.28
CA GLY A 187 8.51 -9.90 16.53
C GLY A 187 7.71 -8.72 17.08
N VAL A 188 8.24 -7.50 17.03
CA VAL A 188 7.46 -6.30 17.37
C VAL A 188 6.49 -6.01 16.22
N SER A 189 5.19 -6.16 16.49
CA SER A 189 4.15 -5.81 15.53
C SER A 189 4.07 -4.28 15.37
N LEU A 190 4.04 -3.82 14.13
CA LEU A 190 3.82 -2.40 13.80
C LEU A 190 2.42 -2.12 13.25
N ALA A 191 1.62 -3.17 13.02
CA ALA A 191 0.28 -3.05 12.45
C ALA A 191 -0.67 -2.22 13.34
N ASP A 192 -0.55 -2.35 14.66
CA ASP A 192 -1.43 -1.67 15.64
C ASP A 192 -1.15 -0.16 15.75
N ARG A 193 -0.14 0.34 15.03
CA ARG A 193 0.20 1.77 14.95
C ARG A 193 -0.35 2.43 13.70
N ILE A 194 -1.18 1.72 12.94
CA ILE A 194 -1.87 2.22 11.77
C ILE A 194 -3.35 2.17 12.07
N GLU A 195 -4.05 3.24 11.70
CA GLU A 195 -5.49 3.36 11.82
C GLU A 195 -6.03 3.95 10.51
N TYR A 196 -7.09 3.39 9.95
CA TYR A 196 -7.77 4.03 8.83
C TYR A 196 -8.68 5.15 9.34
N LEU A 197 -8.45 6.37 8.85
CA LEU A 197 -9.14 7.59 9.26
C LEU A 197 -10.26 7.99 8.28
N GLY A 198 -10.52 7.17 7.26
CA GLY A 198 -11.47 7.45 6.19
C GLY A 198 -10.86 8.27 5.03
N ASN A 199 -11.55 8.30 3.89
CA ASN A 199 -11.18 9.08 2.71
C ASN A 199 -9.71 8.88 2.30
N PHE A 200 -9.31 7.61 2.15
CA PHE A 200 -7.95 7.21 1.78
C PHE A 200 -6.86 7.72 2.74
N THR A 201 -7.20 8.04 3.98
CA THR A 201 -6.26 8.60 4.97
C THR A 201 -6.00 7.59 6.08
N TYR A 202 -4.72 7.40 6.41
CA TYR A 202 -4.26 6.50 7.46
C TYR A 202 -3.48 7.28 8.51
N GLY A 203 -3.80 7.07 9.78
CA GLY A 203 -3.04 7.58 10.91
C GLY A 203 -1.91 6.62 11.26
N VAL A 204 -0.67 7.05 11.08
CA VAL A 204 0.52 6.27 11.44
C VAL A 204 1.17 6.87 12.68
N THR A 205 1.27 6.08 13.74
CA THR A 205 1.81 6.54 15.02
C THR A 205 3.34 6.40 15.06
N LEU A 206 4.03 7.53 15.16
CA LEU A 206 5.48 7.65 15.29
C LEU A 206 5.82 8.35 16.61
N TYR A 207 7.01 8.10 17.16
CA TYR A 207 7.49 8.88 18.31
C TYR A 207 8.34 10.05 17.85
N ASP A 208 8.02 11.25 18.30
CA ASP A 208 8.82 12.45 18.03
C ASP A 208 9.83 12.65 19.17
N PRO A 209 11.13 12.38 18.96
CA PRO A 209 12.14 12.54 20.00
C PRO A 209 12.45 14.00 20.33
N PHE A 210 12.10 14.95 19.45
CA PHE A 210 12.27 16.37 19.72
C PHE A 210 11.17 16.91 20.64
N LYS A 211 9.96 16.34 20.54
CA LYS A 211 8.81 16.67 21.40
C LYS A 211 8.66 15.75 22.61
N GLY A 212 9.31 14.59 22.60
CA GLY A 212 9.21 13.59 23.66
C GLY A 212 7.85 12.90 23.74
N GLN A 213 7.14 12.75 22.62
CA GLN A 213 5.78 12.20 22.60
C GLN A 213 5.46 11.41 21.34
N TRP A 214 4.44 10.54 21.43
CA TRP A 214 3.84 9.89 20.27
C TRP A 214 2.99 10.88 19.48
N VAL A 215 3.07 10.80 18.15
CA VAL A 215 2.33 11.63 17.20
C VAL A 215 1.67 10.72 16.17
N GLN A 216 0.39 10.96 15.87
CA GLN A 216 -0.31 10.29 14.78
C GLN A 216 -0.17 11.15 13.52
N VAL A 217 0.51 10.63 12.50
CA VAL A 217 0.72 11.31 11.23
C VAL A 217 -0.35 10.84 10.25
N ALA A 218 -1.14 11.77 9.74
CA ALA A 218 -2.11 11.48 8.69
C ALA A 218 -1.40 11.34 7.33
N VAL A 219 -1.52 10.16 6.71
CA VAL A 219 -0.94 9.79 5.43
C VAL A 219 -2.05 9.50 4.43
N LYS A 220 -2.05 10.20 3.29
CA LYS A 220 -2.96 9.89 2.21
C LYS A 220 -2.41 8.77 1.33
N PHE A 221 -3.23 7.74 1.09
CA PHE A 221 -2.93 6.62 0.23
C PHE A 221 -4.21 6.05 -0.38
N ASP A 222 -4.41 6.32 -1.66
CA ASP A 222 -5.60 5.99 -2.45
C ASP A 222 -5.40 4.77 -3.35
N GLY A 223 -4.43 3.91 -3.03
CA GLY A 223 -4.05 2.77 -3.85
C GLY A 223 -2.97 3.08 -4.89
N TYR A 224 -2.69 4.36 -5.15
CA TYR A 224 -1.65 4.73 -6.11
C TYR A 224 -0.27 4.90 -5.46
N GLN A 225 0.67 4.12 -5.98
CA GLN A 225 2.09 4.26 -5.65
C GLN A 225 2.74 5.39 -6.45
N THR A 226 3.74 6.03 -5.87
CA THR A 226 4.45 7.16 -6.46
C THR A 226 5.58 6.67 -7.35
N PHE A 227 5.55 7.05 -8.62
CA PHE A 227 6.61 6.80 -9.60
C PHE A 227 7.28 8.11 -10.02
N ASN A 228 8.60 8.11 -10.18
CA ASN A 228 9.31 9.26 -10.73
C ASN A 228 9.14 9.39 -12.25
N SER A 229 9.67 10.46 -12.83
CA SER A 229 9.56 10.73 -14.27
C SER A 229 10.26 9.70 -15.17
N GLN A 230 11.16 8.88 -14.61
CA GLN A 230 11.81 7.76 -15.30
C GLN A 230 11.02 6.44 -15.15
N GLY A 231 9.89 6.45 -14.45
CA GLY A 231 9.08 5.25 -14.18
C GLY A 231 9.62 4.37 -13.06
N ASN A 232 10.58 4.86 -12.25
CA ASN A 232 11.05 4.13 -11.09
C ASN A 232 10.04 4.29 -9.95
N LEU A 233 9.70 3.19 -9.30
CA LEU A 233 8.87 3.17 -8.10
C LEU A 233 9.62 3.82 -6.93
N MET A 234 9.01 4.81 -6.28
CA MET A 234 9.58 5.56 -5.14
C MET A 234 9.13 4.98 -3.79
N ASP A 235 7.90 4.50 -3.68
CA ASP A 235 7.40 3.81 -2.49
C ASP A 235 8.02 2.41 -2.33
N PRO A 236 8.08 1.83 -1.11
CA PRO A 236 8.52 0.46 -0.93
C PRO A 236 7.62 -0.49 -1.72
N ALA A 237 8.22 -1.52 -2.32
CA ALA A 237 7.47 -2.54 -3.04
C ALA A 237 6.72 -3.43 -2.03
N PRO A 238 5.42 -3.68 -2.21
CA PRO A 238 4.68 -4.58 -1.33
C PRO A 238 5.20 -6.00 -1.47
N ALA A 239 5.18 -6.77 -0.38
CA ALA A 239 5.58 -8.17 -0.40
C ALA A 239 4.42 -9.14 -0.64
N ALA A 240 3.18 -8.68 -0.48
CA ALA A 240 1.94 -9.39 -0.78
C ALA A 240 0.83 -8.41 -1.23
N GLU A 241 -0.25 -8.96 -1.81
CA GLU A 241 -1.53 -8.26 -2.02
C GLU A 241 -2.03 -7.68 -0.69
N PHE A 242 -2.68 -6.50 -0.73
CA PHE A 242 -3.14 -5.72 0.42
C PHE A 242 -2.05 -5.16 1.36
N GLU A 243 -0.78 -5.50 1.18
CA GLU A 243 0.25 -5.14 2.15
C GLU A 243 0.79 -3.72 1.97
N SER A 244 0.25 -2.78 2.76
CA SER A 244 0.58 -1.34 2.68
C SER A 244 1.40 -0.80 3.86
N TRP A 245 1.60 -1.57 4.94
CA TRP A 245 2.16 -1.03 6.18
C TRP A 245 3.55 -0.41 6.02
N VAL A 246 4.46 -1.02 5.23
CA VAL A 246 5.82 -0.50 5.03
C VAL A 246 5.78 0.86 4.33
N MET A 247 4.93 0.98 3.32
CA MET A 247 4.71 2.23 2.59
C MET A 247 4.12 3.29 3.50
N LEU A 248 3.07 2.97 4.28
CA LEU A 248 2.46 3.91 5.23
C LEU A 248 3.48 4.45 6.24
N PHE A 249 4.35 3.60 6.79
CA PHE A 249 5.44 4.03 7.67
C PHE A 249 6.47 4.91 6.96
N GLN A 250 6.87 4.57 5.73
CA GLN A 250 7.80 5.40 4.95
C GLN A 250 7.20 6.78 4.70
N ARG A 251 5.98 6.83 4.15
CA ARG A 251 5.28 8.07 3.83
C ARG A 251 5.10 8.95 5.08
N ALA A 252 4.66 8.36 6.20
CA ALA A 252 4.52 9.06 7.47
C ALA A 252 5.82 9.70 7.95
N TYR A 253 6.92 8.93 7.92
CA TYR A 253 8.21 9.38 8.41
C TYR A 253 8.79 10.51 7.52
N LEU A 254 8.73 10.34 6.19
CA LEU A 254 9.20 11.34 5.24
C LEU A 254 8.41 12.64 5.34
N GLN A 255 7.08 12.56 5.43
CA GLN A 255 6.22 13.73 5.62
C GLN A 255 6.53 14.46 6.92
N TYR A 256 6.67 13.72 8.03
CA TYR A 256 6.77 14.31 9.36
C TYR A 256 8.18 14.83 9.70
N PHE A 257 9.23 14.06 9.39
CA PHE A 257 10.59 14.37 9.79
C PHE A 257 11.44 15.02 8.70
N GLU A 258 11.11 14.80 7.42
CA GLU A 258 11.87 15.33 6.28
C GLU A 258 11.11 16.42 5.52
N GLY A 259 9.81 16.63 5.81
CA GLY A 259 8.96 17.59 5.12
C GLY A 259 8.73 17.25 3.64
N ILE A 260 8.84 15.97 3.30
CA ILE A 260 8.66 15.46 1.93
C ILE A 260 7.22 15.04 1.74
N ASP A 261 6.57 15.57 0.72
CA ASP A 261 5.26 15.11 0.26
C ASP A 261 5.39 13.74 -0.41
N PRO A 262 4.78 12.68 0.15
CA PRO A 262 4.88 11.35 -0.42
C PRO A 262 4.24 11.17 -1.80
N ALA A 263 3.38 12.10 -2.24
CA ALA A 263 2.84 12.13 -3.60
C ALA A 263 3.77 12.87 -4.59
N ASN A 264 4.79 13.58 -4.08
CA ASN A 264 5.70 14.36 -4.91
C ASN A 264 6.94 13.55 -5.29
N ALA A 265 6.86 12.90 -6.45
CA ALA A 265 7.94 12.05 -6.94
C ALA A 265 9.29 12.76 -7.13
N ASN A 266 9.28 14.07 -7.40
CA ASN A 266 10.52 14.84 -7.54
C ASN A 266 11.22 15.04 -6.18
N GLN A 267 10.44 15.31 -5.12
CA GLN A 267 11.00 15.41 -3.76
C GLN A 267 11.58 14.07 -3.30
N LEU A 268 10.84 12.98 -3.55
CA LEU A 268 11.31 11.62 -3.23
C LEU A 268 12.59 11.25 -3.98
N ALA A 269 12.65 11.50 -5.29
CA ALA A 269 13.82 11.20 -6.10
C ALA A 269 15.05 12.05 -5.76
N GLN A 270 14.85 13.25 -5.21
CA GLN A 270 15.92 14.15 -4.77
C GLN A 270 16.34 13.92 -3.32
N PHE A 271 15.61 13.08 -2.58
CA PHE A 271 15.93 12.78 -1.20
C PHE A 271 17.23 11.97 -1.12
N GLY A 272 18.33 12.65 -0.78
CA GLY A 272 19.68 12.08 -0.67
C GLY A 272 19.89 11.12 0.50
N GLY A 273 18.84 10.83 1.26
CA GLY A 273 18.81 9.85 2.33
C GLY A 273 18.82 10.43 3.73
N GLU A 274 18.56 9.56 4.69
CA GLU A 274 18.41 9.93 6.10
C GLU A 274 19.77 10.03 6.80
N GLY A 275 20.01 11.13 7.52
CA GLY A 275 21.28 11.36 8.20
C GLY A 275 21.37 10.85 9.64
N ASN A 276 20.27 10.36 10.23
CA ASN A 276 20.19 10.10 11.67
C ASN A 276 19.52 8.76 12.01
N GLY A 277 20.35 7.75 12.32
CA GLY A 277 19.90 6.42 12.75
C GLY A 277 19.16 6.41 14.09
N GLU A 278 19.54 7.28 15.03
CA GLU A 278 18.88 7.36 16.34
C GLU A 278 17.44 7.87 16.19
N ARG A 279 17.22 8.87 15.32
CA ARG A 279 15.87 9.38 15.06
C ARG A 279 14.97 8.30 14.46
N ALA A 280 15.45 7.55 13.48
CA ALA A 280 14.66 6.45 12.91
C ALA A 280 14.34 5.38 13.96
N ALA A 281 15.34 4.98 14.75
CA ALA A 281 15.15 4.03 15.84
C ALA A 281 14.11 4.52 16.87
N LEU A 282 14.23 5.76 17.34
CA LEU A 282 13.30 6.37 18.29
C LEU A 282 11.90 6.53 17.70
N ALA A 283 11.78 6.97 16.44
CA ALA A 283 10.50 7.12 15.77
C ALA A 283 9.69 5.82 15.75
N VAL A 284 10.37 4.68 15.62
CA VAL A 284 9.75 3.36 15.59
C VAL A 284 9.67 2.71 16.98
N LEU A 285 10.61 2.94 17.90
CA LEU A 285 10.65 2.23 19.19
C LEU A 285 10.11 3.03 20.37
N GLY A 286 9.93 4.34 20.22
CA GLY A 286 9.53 5.22 21.30
C GLY A 286 10.72 5.73 22.12
N PRO A 287 10.51 6.05 23.42
CA PRO A 287 11.51 6.64 24.31
C PRO A 287 12.54 5.62 24.83
N VAL A 288 13.13 4.83 23.93
CA VAL A 288 14.20 3.87 24.23
C VAL A 288 15.58 4.55 24.28
N GLN A 289 16.60 3.86 24.77
CA GLN A 289 17.97 4.37 24.66
C GLN A 289 18.52 4.05 23.28
N ALA A 290 18.64 5.05 22.39
CA ALA A 290 19.29 4.91 21.10
C ALA A 290 20.66 5.62 21.09
N GLN A 291 21.67 4.98 20.50
CA GLN A 291 23.01 5.55 20.34
C GLN A 291 23.64 5.07 19.03
N THR A 292 24.27 6.00 18.31
CA THR A 292 25.06 5.73 17.11
C THR A 292 26.55 5.78 17.41
N PHE A 293 27.25 4.72 17.03
CA PHE A 293 28.69 4.56 17.15
C PHE A 293 29.35 4.69 15.78
N GLY A 294 30.39 5.52 15.70
CA GLY A 294 31.21 5.66 14.50
C GLY A 294 32.29 4.58 14.35
N TYR A 295 33.01 4.63 13.23
CA TYR A 295 34.02 3.65 12.81
C TYR A 295 35.02 3.32 13.93
N GLY A 296 35.31 2.03 14.11
CA GLY A 296 36.27 1.53 15.10
C GLY A 296 35.73 1.42 16.54
N ASN A 297 34.51 1.87 16.82
CA ASN A 297 33.92 1.84 18.18
C ASN A 297 33.03 0.63 18.46
N PHE A 298 32.91 -0.34 17.53
CA PHE A 298 32.07 -1.53 17.68
C PHE A 298 32.77 -2.85 17.32
N ASN A 299 34.06 -2.98 17.65
CA ASN A 299 34.90 -4.10 17.19
C ASN A 299 34.75 -5.41 17.99
N ASN A 300 33.98 -5.42 19.08
CA ASN A 300 33.81 -6.60 19.94
C ASN A 300 32.54 -7.39 19.57
N PRO A 301 32.64 -8.52 18.85
CA PRO A 301 31.48 -9.28 18.42
C PRO A 301 30.68 -9.86 19.59
N ALA A 302 31.32 -10.20 20.70
CA ALA A 302 30.63 -10.77 21.86
C ALA A 302 29.72 -9.73 22.54
N ALA A 303 30.15 -8.47 22.58
CA ALA A 303 29.33 -7.38 23.11
C ALA A 303 28.10 -7.12 22.23
N VAL A 304 28.28 -7.07 20.90
CA VAL A 304 27.18 -6.90 19.94
C VAL A 304 26.21 -8.08 19.99
N GLN A 305 26.71 -9.31 20.02
CA GLN A 305 25.90 -10.51 20.21
C GLN A 305 25.08 -10.45 21.50
N SER A 306 25.71 -10.08 22.63
CA SER A 306 25.03 -9.99 23.92
C SER A 306 23.88 -8.98 23.89
N LEU A 307 24.08 -7.82 23.27
CA LEU A 307 23.03 -6.81 23.14
C LEU A 307 21.87 -7.30 22.25
N LEU A 308 22.16 -7.94 21.11
CA LEU A 308 21.14 -8.51 20.23
C LEU A 308 20.30 -9.60 20.92
N LEU A 309 20.93 -10.40 21.80
CA LEU A 309 20.25 -11.41 22.62
C LEU A 309 19.41 -10.80 23.75
N GLN A 310 19.78 -9.61 24.21
CA GLN A 310 19.01 -8.83 25.20
C GLN A 310 17.84 -8.06 24.57
N GLY A 311 17.63 -8.18 23.25
CA GLY A 311 16.52 -7.54 22.54
C GLY A 311 16.86 -6.21 21.90
N ALA A 312 18.13 -5.77 21.94
CA ALA A 312 18.53 -4.54 21.26
C ALA A 312 18.25 -4.62 19.75
N ILE A 313 17.77 -3.51 19.21
CA ILE A 313 17.59 -3.28 17.78
C ILE A 313 18.85 -2.60 17.26
N MET A 314 19.35 -3.08 16.12
CA MET A 314 20.59 -2.57 15.56
C MET A 314 20.53 -2.41 14.06
N THR A 315 21.03 -1.29 13.58
CA THR A 315 21.27 -1.03 12.16
C THR A 315 22.73 -0.65 11.94
N ALA A 316 23.28 -1.04 10.80
CA ALA A 316 24.68 -0.80 10.47
C ALA A 316 24.79 -0.14 9.10
N GLY A 317 25.61 0.92 9.03
CA GLY A 317 25.86 1.68 7.81
C GLY A 317 27.16 1.28 7.15
N ALA A 318 27.08 0.85 5.89
CA ALA A 318 28.22 0.79 4.98
C ALA A 318 28.31 2.14 4.27
N ILE A 319 29.30 2.96 4.61
CA ILE A 319 29.47 4.30 4.05
C ILE A 319 30.74 4.35 3.23
N ASP A 320 30.59 4.70 1.95
CA ASP A 320 31.67 5.05 1.07
C ASP A 320 31.78 6.58 0.96
N GLN A 321 32.99 7.13 1.17
CA GLN A 321 33.24 8.56 1.02
C GLN A 321 32.99 9.08 -0.40
N GLN A 322 32.96 8.20 -1.41
CA GLN A 322 32.79 8.57 -2.82
C GLN A 322 31.38 8.28 -3.37
N ASN A 323 30.65 7.31 -2.82
CA ASN A 323 29.41 6.78 -3.42
C ASN A 323 28.18 6.84 -2.50
N GLY A 324 28.27 7.54 -1.36
CA GLY A 324 27.20 7.59 -0.36
C GLY A 324 27.19 6.36 0.56
N GLY A 325 26.14 6.23 1.36
CA GLY A 325 26.00 5.14 2.32
C GLY A 325 24.74 4.32 2.14
N HIS A 326 24.77 3.06 2.61
CA HIS A 326 23.62 2.18 2.68
C HIS A 326 23.51 1.51 4.06
N MET A 327 22.29 1.38 4.56
CA MET A 327 22.02 0.87 5.91
C MET A 327 21.42 -0.54 5.85
N TYR A 328 21.79 -1.35 6.83
CA TYR A 328 21.40 -2.75 6.95
C TYR A 328 20.86 -3.02 8.35
N GLY A 329 19.89 -3.90 8.48
CA GLY A 329 19.49 -4.41 9.79
C GLY A 329 20.47 -5.47 10.27
N VAL A 330 20.93 -5.39 11.53
CA VAL A 330 21.81 -6.41 12.13
C VAL A 330 20.96 -7.46 12.82
N MET A 331 20.85 -8.64 12.20
CA MET A 331 19.91 -9.67 12.60
C MET A 331 20.47 -10.59 13.68
N ALA A 332 21.74 -10.98 13.54
CA ALA A 332 22.42 -11.84 14.50
C ALA A 332 23.93 -11.73 14.39
N VAL A 333 24.62 -12.03 15.50
CA VAL A 333 26.06 -12.33 15.52
C VAL A 333 26.22 -13.72 16.09
N PHE A 334 26.98 -14.58 15.43
CA PHE A 334 27.13 -15.99 15.83
C PHE A 334 28.50 -16.56 15.46
N LYS A 335 28.86 -17.68 16.09
CA LYS A 335 30.09 -18.41 15.80
C LYS A 335 29.77 -19.70 15.04
N SER A 336 30.55 -20.00 14.01
CA SER A 336 30.49 -21.27 13.28
C SER A 336 31.89 -21.62 12.77
N GLY A 337 32.30 -22.90 12.86
CA GLY A 337 33.62 -23.33 12.35
C GLY A 337 34.83 -22.56 12.92
N GLY A 338 34.74 -22.05 14.15
CA GLY A 338 35.79 -21.23 14.78
C GLY A 338 35.86 -19.76 14.31
N GLN A 339 34.99 -19.36 13.37
CA GLN A 339 34.88 -17.99 12.88
C GLN A 339 33.62 -17.31 13.43
N VAL A 340 33.64 -15.97 13.49
CA VAL A 340 32.49 -15.16 13.88
C VAL A 340 31.86 -14.57 12.62
N TYR A 341 30.55 -14.63 12.55
CA TYR A 341 29.74 -14.12 11.46
C TYR A 341 28.69 -13.13 11.97
N VAL A 342 28.25 -12.26 11.07
CA VAL A 342 27.09 -11.40 11.26
C VAL A 342 26.08 -11.70 10.15
N ALA A 343 24.81 -11.85 10.55
CA ALA A 343 23.69 -11.88 9.63
C ALA A 343 23.12 -10.47 9.50
N LEU A 344 22.96 -10.02 8.26
CA LEU A 344 22.50 -8.70 7.90
C LEU A 344 21.29 -8.80 6.98
N TYR A 345 20.36 -7.87 7.13
CA TYR A 345 19.27 -7.68 6.19
C TYR A 345 19.48 -6.41 5.37
N ASN A 346 19.51 -6.56 4.06
CA ASN A 346 19.49 -5.47 3.12
C ASN A 346 18.04 -5.00 2.91
N PRO A 347 17.67 -3.75 3.27
CA PRO A 347 16.31 -3.26 3.10
C PRO A 347 15.84 -3.16 1.65
N TRP A 348 16.71 -3.36 0.64
CA TRP A 348 16.26 -3.58 -0.75
C TRP A 348 15.54 -4.92 -0.95
N GLY A 349 15.56 -5.82 0.04
CA GLY A 349 14.96 -7.16 -0.06
C GLY A 349 15.70 -8.07 -1.05
N GLN A 350 16.99 -7.82 -1.28
CA GLN A 350 17.82 -8.57 -2.23
C GLN A 350 19.16 -8.95 -1.60
N ASP A 351 19.68 -10.13 -1.95
CA ASP A 351 20.96 -10.66 -1.47
C ASP A 351 22.12 -10.04 -2.26
N VAL A 352 22.22 -8.72 -2.17
CA VAL A 352 23.27 -7.90 -2.75
C VAL A 352 23.85 -6.98 -1.69
N THR A 353 25.08 -6.55 -1.91
CA THR A 353 25.79 -5.65 -1.03
C THR A 353 26.12 -4.35 -1.75
N HIS A 354 26.10 -3.25 -1.01
CA HIS A 354 26.61 -1.96 -1.42
C HIS A 354 28.06 -2.14 -1.92
N ASN A 355 28.36 -1.67 -3.13
CA ASN A 355 29.67 -1.74 -3.77
C ASN A 355 30.31 -3.14 -3.80
N GLY A 356 29.51 -4.21 -3.81
CA GLY A 356 30.00 -5.58 -3.96
C GLY A 356 30.84 -6.09 -2.78
N MET A 357 30.57 -5.62 -1.56
CA MET A 357 31.20 -6.15 -0.34
C MET A 357 31.12 -7.69 -0.26
N PRO A 358 32.11 -8.36 0.35
CA PRO A 358 32.08 -9.81 0.54
C PRO A 358 30.84 -10.26 1.31
N MET A 359 30.18 -11.29 0.78
CA MET A 359 29.05 -11.94 1.45
C MET A 359 29.05 -13.44 1.16
N LEU A 360 28.48 -14.18 2.10
CA LEU A 360 28.02 -15.55 1.93
C LEU A 360 26.54 -15.46 1.60
N LYS A 361 26.19 -15.70 0.33
CA LYS A 361 24.81 -15.62 -0.15
C LYS A 361 23.93 -16.63 0.58
N ALA A 362 22.78 -16.18 1.06
CA ALA A 362 21.67 -17.09 1.30
C ALA A 362 21.09 -17.51 -0.06
N GLY A 363 20.51 -18.71 -0.15
CA GLY A 363 20.00 -19.23 -1.42
C GLY A 363 18.67 -18.61 -1.89
N ALA A 364 18.07 -17.71 -1.10
CA ALA A 364 16.68 -17.30 -1.23
C ALA A 364 16.46 -15.93 -1.92
N ASN A 365 17.49 -15.08 -2.02
CA ASN A 365 17.37 -13.71 -2.53
C ASN A 365 16.25 -12.91 -1.84
N ASP A 366 16.30 -12.87 -0.51
CA ASP A 366 15.29 -12.27 0.37
C ASP A 366 15.82 -11.04 1.12
N GLY A 367 17.06 -10.62 0.87
CA GLY A 367 17.72 -9.53 1.57
C GLY A 367 18.61 -10.01 2.72
N LEU A 368 18.49 -11.26 3.16
CA LEU A 368 19.26 -11.80 4.25
C LEU A 368 20.58 -12.39 3.73
N PHE A 369 21.70 -11.88 4.20
CA PHE A 369 23.00 -12.46 3.91
C PHE A 369 23.88 -12.53 5.15
N VAL A 370 24.93 -13.34 5.06
CA VAL A 370 25.91 -13.52 6.13
C VAL A 370 27.26 -13.00 5.65
N MET A 371 28.02 -12.37 6.53
CA MET A 371 29.42 -12.04 6.26
C MET A 371 30.30 -12.35 7.47
N LYS A 372 31.61 -12.48 7.25
CA LYS A 372 32.55 -12.63 8.37
C LYS A 372 32.60 -11.33 9.15
N TRP A 373 32.76 -11.45 10.47
CA TRP A 373 32.91 -10.29 11.34
C TRP A 373 34.07 -9.39 10.93
N THR A 374 35.18 -9.98 10.45
CA THR A 374 36.34 -9.23 9.95
C THR A 374 35.99 -8.35 8.75
N ASP A 375 35.11 -8.83 7.86
CA ASP A 375 34.67 -8.05 6.72
C ASP A 375 33.68 -6.97 7.17
N PHE A 376 32.76 -7.30 8.09
CA PHE A 376 31.84 -6.34 8.68
C PHE A 376 32.56 -5.12 9.27
N VAL A 377 33.56 -5.31 10.14
CA VAL A 377 34.30 -4.19 10.74
C VAL A 377 35.14 -3.40 9.73
N ASN A 378 35.48 -3.99 8.58
CA ASN A 378 36.24 -3.32 7.53
C ASN A 378 35.36 -2.43 6.65
N TYR A 379 34.13 -2.85 6.38
CA TYR A 379 33.25 -2.17 5.43
C TYR A 379 32.16 -1.32 6.09
N PHE A 380 31.82 -1.58 7.35
CA PHE A 380 30.80 -0.82 8.07
C PHE A 380 31.45 0.21 8.98
N SER A 381 30.94 1.43 8.93
CA SER A 381 31.49 2.58 9.65
C SER A 381 30.53 3.20 10.64
N ILE A 382 29.27 2.77 10.65
CA ILE A 382 28.28 3.21 11.62
C ILE A 382 27.53 2.01 12.16
N LEU A 383 27.29 2.01 13.47
CA LEU A 383 26.37 1.09 14.14
C LEU A 383 25.42 1.90 15.02
N THR A 384 24.13 1.86 14.73
CA THR A 384 23.09 2.37 15.63
C THR A 384 22.57 1.25 16.49
N VAL A 385 22.47 1.47 17.79
CA VAL A 385 21.96 0.52 18.78
C VAL A 385 20.83 1.18 19.56
N ALA A 386 19.65 0.57 19.57
CA ALA A 386 18.53 0.94 20.42
C ALA A 386 18.24 -0.19 21.42
N LYS A 387 18.14 0.15 22.71
CA LYS A 387 17.99 -0.79 23.82
C LYS A 387 16.69 -0.59 24.58
#